data_AF-A0A1C5MWW6-F1
#
_entry.id   AF-A0A1C5MWW6-F1
#
_cell.length_a   1.000
_cell.length_b   1.000
_cell.length_c   1.000
_cell.angle_alpha   90.00
_cell.angle_beta   90.00
_cell.angle_gamma   90.00
#
_symmetry.space_group_name_H-M   'P 1'
#
loop_
_entity.id
_entity.type
_entity.pdbx_description
1 polymer ?
#
loop_
_entity_poly.entity_id
_entity_poly.type
_entity_poly.pdbx_seq_one_letter_code
_entity_poly.pdbx_strand_id
1 'polypeptide(L)'
;MNPFLKVMTNKYFATIITLVLAYLLTKVGYAEIWPLFGSANQLLSVLALVACAVFLKKTKRQGWMLWVPMVFMMAVTFTALGMTIVKLSKAFVTTGLDLGNSLQLIFAVLLLILGVLVAIQGIKKLLEKPEVKKQ
;
A
#
# COMPACT_ATOMS: atom_id res chain seq x y z
N MET A 1 20.08 19.44 27.01
CA MET A 1 19.79 18.18 26.28
C MET A 1 20.45 17.03 27.00
N ASN A 2 19.71 15.96 27.30
CA ASN A 2 20.23 14.77 27.97
C ASN A 2 21.40 14.17 27.14
N PRO A 3 22.49 13.66 27.73
CA PRO A 3 23.67 13.18 27.00
C PRO A 3 23.32 12.13 25.92
N PHE A 4 22.36 11.26 26.24
CA PHE A 4 21.81 10.26 25.32
C PHE A 4 21.15 10.87 24.08
N LEU A 5 20.35 11.94 24.25
CA LEU A 5 19.73 12.65 23.13
C LEU A 5 20.79 13.29 22.23
N LYS A 6 21.89 13.80 22.80
CA LYS A 6 23.00 14.40 22.04
C LYS A 6 23.75 13.38 21.18
N VAL A 7 23.83 12.12 21.62
CA VAL A 7 24.39 11.01 20.83
C VAL A 7 23.41 10.58 19.74
N MET A 8 22.13 10.41 20.06
CA MET A 8 21.09 9.99 19.09
C MET A 8 20.78 11.04 18.01
N THR A 9 20.99 12.33 18.27
CA THR A 9 20.82 13.42 17.28
C THR A 9 22.09 13.76 16.50
N ASN A 10 23.23 13.12 16.80
CA ASN A 10 24.43 13.33 16.02
C ASN A 10 24.27 12.70 14.62
N LYS A 11 24.39 13.52 13.56
CA LYS A 11 24.22 13.12 12.15
C LYS A 11 24.98 11.85 11.80
N TYR A 12 26.23 11.72 12.23
CA TYR A 12 27.06 10.57 11.90
C TYR A 12 26.60 9.30 12.61
N PHE A 13 26.28 9.41 13.91
CA PHE A 13 25.80 8.29 14.70
C PHE A 13 24.42 7.80 14.23
N ALA A 14 23.50 8.72 13.94
CA ALA A 14 22.18 8.41 13.39
C ALA A 14 22.28 7.73 12.01
N THR A 15 23.19 8.21 11.14
CA THR A 15 23.44 7.62 9.82
C THR A 15 23.99 6.20 9.94
N ILE A 16 24.98 5.98 10.82
CA ILE A 16 25.58 4.65 11.02
C ILE A 16 24.53 3.66 11.55
N ILE A 17 23.73 4.05 12.55
CA ILE A 17 22.66 3.18 13.06
C ILE A 17 21.67 2.83 11.95
N THR A 18 21.27 3.82 11.14
CA THR A 18 20.30 3.60 10.06
C THR A 18 20.86 2.66 9.01
N LEU A 19 22.15 2.81 8.65
CA LEU A 19 22.82 1.91 7.70
C LEU A 19 22.95 0.48 8.25
N VAL A 20 23.27 0.31 9.53
CA VAL A 20 23.35 -1.02 10.16
C VAL A 20 21.98 -1.70 10.17
N LEU A 21 20.92 -0.98 10.56
CA LEU A 21 19.55 -1.50 10.52
C LEU A 21 19.10 -1.84 9.10
N ALA A 22 19.40 -0.98 8.12
CA ALA A 22 19.10 -1.23 6.72
C ALA A 22 19.83 -2.49 6.20
N TYR A 23 21.12 -2.65 6.52
CA TYR A 23 21.90 -3.82 6.15
C TYR A 23 21.32 -5.12 6.75
N LEU A 24 20.95 -5.11 8.03
CA LEU A 24 20.28 -6.25 8.66
C LEU A 24 18.94 -6.57 7.97
N LEU A 25 18.17 -5.55 7.59
CA LEU A 25 16.91 -5.73 6.85
C LEU A 25 17.14 -6.36 5.46
N THR A 26 18.23 -5.99 4.78
CA THR A 26 18.60 -6.61 3.49
C THR A 26 18.90 -8.10 3.58
N LYS A 27 19.44 -8.55 4.72
CA LYS A 27 19.78 -9.96 4.96
C LYS A 27 18.57 -10.80 5.36
N VAL A 28 17.59 -10.22 6.06
CA VAL A 28 16.50 -10.97 6.70
C VAL A 28 15.24 -11.09 5.84
N GLY A 29 14.99 -10.16 4.92
CA GLY A 29 13.73 -10.23 4.15
C GLY A 29 13.47 -9.13 3.12
N TYR A 30 14.45 -8.28 2.78
CA TYR A 30 14.23 -7.20 1.82
C TYR A 30 13.75 -7.68 0.44
N ALA A 31 14.26 -8.82 -0.05
CA ALA A 31 13.82 -9.41 -1.31
C ALA A 31 12.31 -9.73 -1.33
N GLU A 32 11.76 -10.11 -0.17
CA GLU A 32 10.35 -10.42 0.00
C GLU A 32 9.50 -9.15 0.24
N ILE A 33 10.05 -8.15 0.93
CA ILE A 33 9.37 -6.85 1.13
C ILE A 33 9.28 -6.07 -0.19
N TRP A 34 10.29 -6.17 -1.05
CA TRP A 34 10.40 -5.33 -2.25
C TRP A 34 9.18 -5.43 -3.19
N PRO A 35 8.67 -6.62 -3.57
CA PRO A 35 7.45 -6.76 -4.37
C PRO A 35 6.21 -6.08 -3.76
N LEU A 36 6.12 -5.99 -2.42
CA LEU A 36 4.96 -5.37 -1.76
C LEU A 36 4.89 -3.86 -1.99
N PHE A 37 6.03 -3.19 -2.17
CA PHE A 37 6.03 -1.77 -2.53
C PHE A 37 5.37 -1.52 -3.89
N GLY A 38 5.48 -2.46 -4.83
CA GLY A 38 4.78 -2.41 -6.10
C GLY A 38 3.26 -2.35 -5.91
N SER A 39 2.70 -3.29 -5.13
CA SER A 39 1.27 -3.34 -4.82
C SER A 39 0.81 -2.14 -3.98
N ALA A 40 1.61 -1.67 -3.02
CA ALA A 40 1.30 -0.47 -2.23
C ALA A 40 1.21 0.79 -3.10
N ASN A 41 2.09 0.93 -4.09
CA ASN A 41 2.07 2.05 -5.02
C ASN A 41 0.85 2.01 -5.95
N GLN A 42 0.42 0.80 -6.33
CA GLN A 42 -0.83 0.62 -7.07
C GLN A 42 -2.05 1.06 -6.24
N LEU A 43 -2.09 0.72 -4.94
CA LEU A 43 -3.16 1.19 -4.04
C LEU A 43 -3.19 2.71 -3.89
N LEU A 44 -2.02 3.37 -3.81
CA LEU A 44 -1.94 4.83 -3.77
C LEU A 44 -2.45 5.47 -5.07
N SER A 45 -2.14 4.86 -6.22
CA SER A 45 -2.68 5.29 -7.51
C SER A 45 -4.21 5.17 -7.56
N VAL A 46 -4.77 4.07 -7.05
CA VAL A 46 -6.22 3.88 -6.95
C VAL A 46 -6.88 4.97 -6.10
N LEU A 47 -6.29 5.33 -4.96
CA LEU A 47 -6.78 6.45 -4.13
C LEU A 47 -6.82 7.78 -4.89
N ALA A 48 -5.74 8.11 -5.61
CA ALA A 48 -5.66 9.33 -6.42
C ALA A 48 -6.72 9.32 -7.53
N LEU A 49 -6.87 8.21 -8.25
CA LEU A 49 -7.87 8.06 -9.31
C LEU A 49 -9.30 8.19 -8.77
N VAL A 50 -9.59 7.59 -7.61
CA VAL A 50 -10.88 7.74 -6.90
C VAL A 50 -11.14 9.22 -6.58
N ALA A 51 -10.16 9.93 -6.03
CA ALA A 51 -10.30 11.35 -5.72
C ALA A 51 -10.58 12.19 -6.99
N CYS A 52 -9.85 11.93 -8.08
CA CYS A 52 -10.06 12.60 -9.36
C CYS A 52 -11.43 12.29 -9.97
N ALA A 53 -11.91 11.05 -9.88
CA ALA A 53 -13.21 10.66 -10.40
C ALA A 53 -14.37 11.28 -9.59
N VAL A 54 -14.23 11.35 -8.27
CA VAL A 54 -15.17 12.08 -7.39
C VAL A 54 -15.19 13.57 -7.75
N PHE A 55 -14.01 14.17 -7.98
CA PHE A 55 -13.91 15.57 -8.41
C PHE A 55 -14.62 15.81 -9.75
N LEU A 56 -14.34 15.02 -10.79
CA LEU A 56 -15.00 15.18 -12.09
C LEU A 56 -16.50 14.94 -12.04
N LYS A 57 -16.97 14.01 -11.20
CA LYS A 57 -18.40 13.80 -10.95
C LYS A 57 -19.05 15.07 -10.39
N LYS A 58 -18.39 15.78 -9.47
CA LYS A 58 -18.86 17.06 -8.92
C LYS A 58 -18.82 18.19 -9.97
N THR A 59 -17.86 18.18 -10.90
CA THR A 59 -17.74 19.18 -11.98
C THR A 59 -18.57 18.84 -13.24
N LYS A 60 -19.39 17.78 -13.23
CA LYS A 60 -20.20 17.30 -14.39
C LYS A 60 -19.41 17.06 -15.68
N ARG A 61 -18.12 16.72 -15.60
CA ARG A 61 -17.29 16.40 -16.78
C ARG A 61 -17.30 14.89 -17.06
N GLN A 62 -17.12 14.53 -18.33
CA GLN A 62 -17.07 13.13 -18.80
C GLN A 62 -15.96 12.36 -18.07
N GLY A 63 -16.33 11.58 -17.06
CA GLY A 63 -15.39 10.85 -16.18
C GLY A 63 -14.97 9.48 -16.73
N TRP A 64 -15.56 9.01 -17.84
CA TRP A 64 -15.37 7.65 -18.36
C TRP A 64 -13.89 7.26 -18.54
N MET A 65 -13.05 8.20 -19.00
CA MET A 65 -11.62 7.97 -19.22
C MET A 65 -10.84 7.68 -17.93
N LEU A 66 -11.35 8.05 -16.75
CA LEU A 66 -10.72 7.79 -15.45
C LEU A 66 -11.29 6.55 -14.74
N TRP A 67 -12.54 6.19 -15.03
CA TRP A 67 -13.17 5.02 -14.42
C TRP A 67 -12.54 3.72 -14.93
N VAL A 68 -12.17 3.68 -16.21
CA VAL A 68 -11.55 2.50 -16.82
C VAL A 68 -10.17 2.18 -16.20
N PRO A 69 -9.18 3.10 -16.17
CA PRO A 69 -7.93 2.92 -15.44
C PRO A 69 -8.12 2.60 -13.95
N MET A 70 -9.12 3.20 -13.29
CA MET A 70 -9.36 2.97 -11.86
C MET A 70 -9.79 1.52 -11.58
N VAL A 71 -10.79 1.00 -12.31
CA VAL A 71 -11.27 -0.36 -12.13
C VAL A 71 -10.21 -1.38 -12.54
N PHE A 72 -9.49 -1.12 -13.63
CA PHE A 72 -8.40 -1.98 -14.06
C PHE A 72 -7.26 -2.05 -13.03
N MET A 73 -6.77 -0.90 -12.56
CA MET A 73 -5.73 -0.89 -11.52
C MET A 73 -6.20 -1.59 -10.25
N MET A 74 -7.44 -1.34 -9.82
CA MET A 74 -7.98 -1.99 -8.64
C MET A 74 -8.01 -3.52 -8.79
N ALA A 75 -8.45 -4.03 -9.95
CA ALA A 75 -8.43 -5.46 -10.25
C ALA A 75 -7.00 -6.03 -10.23
N VAL A 76 -6.06 -5.38 -10.93
CA VAL A 76 -4.63 -5.81 -10.96
C VAL A 76 -4.03 -5.83 -9.56
N THR A 77 -4.33 -4.83 -8.73
CA THR A 77 -3.79 -4.72 -7.36
C THR A 77 -4.32 -5.84 -6.46
N PHE A 78 -5.63 -6.12 -6.50
CA PHE A 78 -6.22 -7.21 -5.73
C PHE A 78 -5.73 -8.58 -6.20
N THR A 79 -5.61 -8.79 -7.51
CA THR A 79 -5.07 -10.04 -8.07
C THR A 79 -3.60 -10.24 -7.70
N ALA A 80 -2.77 -9.19 -7.74
CA ALA A 80 -1.37 -9.25 -7.34
C ALA A 80 -1.19 -9.56 -5.84
N LEU A 81 -1.96 -8.88 -4.96
CA LEU A 81 -1.96 -9.16 -3.52
C LEU A 81 -2.49 -10.56 -3.21
N GLY A 82 -3.57 -10.99 -3.87
CA GLY A 82 -4.14 -12.34 -3.72
C GLY A 82 -3.16 -13.44 -4.14
N MET A 83 -2.49 -13.28 -5.27
CA MET A 83 -1.43 -14.21 -5.70
C MET A 83 -0.27 -14.25 -4.72
N THR A 84 0.13 -13.10 -4.16
CA THR A 84 1.19 -13.01 -3.14
C THR A 84 0.81 -13.78 -1.88
N ILE A 85 -0.42 -13.60 -1.38
CA ILE A 85 -0.93 -14.32 -0.20
C ILE A 85 -0.97 -15.83 -0.48
N VAL A 86 -1.53 -16.28 -1.60
CA VAL A 86 -1.60 -17.72 -1.93
C VAL A 86 -0.21 -18.35 -2.06
N LYS A 87 0.73 -17.65 -2.70
CA LYS A 87 2.12 -18.12 -2.84
C LYS A 87 2.79 -18.23 -1.47
N LEU A 88 2.63 -17.23 -0.61
CA LEU A 88 3.23 -17.21 0.73
C LEU A 88 2.58 -18.21 1.68
N SER A 89 1.25 -18.38 1.64
CA SER A 89 0.56 -19.39 2.44
C SER A 89 0.97 -20.81 2.04
N LYS A 90 1.22 -21.07 0.75
CA LYS A 90 1.78 -22.35 0.32
C LYS A 90 3.21 -22.54 0.82
N ALA A 91 4.07 -21.52 0.67
CA ALA A 91 5.44 -21.56 1.18
C ALA A 91 5.50 -21.76 2.71
N PHE A 92 4.56 -21.16 3.45
CA PHE A 92 4.43 -21.34 4.90
C PHE A 92 4.18 -22.80 5.28
N VAL A 93 3.34 -23.51 4.50
CA VAL A 93 2.99 -24.92 4.75
C VAL A 93 4.11 -25.87 4.32
N THR A 94 4.84 -25.56 3.24
CA THR A 94 5.83 -26.49 2.65
C THR A 94 7.24 -26.36 3.20
N THR A 95 7.69 -25.15 3.54
CA THR A 95 9.10 -24.85 3.85
C THR A 95 9.34 -24.40 5.28
N GLY A 96 8.29 -24.18 6.08
CA GLY A 96 8.41 -23.68 7.44
C GLY A 96 8.69 -22.17 7.52
N LEU A 97 8.53 -21.62 8.73
CA LEU A 97 8.59 -20.18 9.03
C LEU A 97 9.98 -19.59 8.80
N ASP A 98 10.20 -18.99 7.64
CA ASP A 98 11.27 -18.01 7.44
C ASP A 98 10.78 -16.61 7.82
N LEU A 99 11.64 -15.81 8.48
CA LEU A 99 11.30 -14.48 8.99
C LEU A 99 10.85 -13.55 7.85
N GLY A 100 11.49 -13.65 6.68
CA GLY A 100 11.16 -12.86 5.49
C GLY A 100 9.74 -13.12 4.96
N ASN A 101 9.38 -14.39 4.77
CA ASN A 101 8.06 -14.79 4.27
C ASN A 101 6.93 -14.42 5.25
N SER A 102 7.21 -14.52 6.55
CA SER A 102 6.27 -14.17 7.61
C SER A 102 5.98 -12.67 7.64
N LEU A 103 7.02 -11.85 7.54
CA LEU A 103 6.91 -10.39 7.43
C LEU A 103 6.14 -9.98 6.17
N GLN A 104 6.46 -10.58 5.03
CA GLN A 104 5.78 -10.28 3.78
C GLN A 104 4.30 -10.65 3.82
N LEU A 105 3.95 -11.79 4.42
CA LEU A 105 2.56 -12.21 4.59
C LEU A 105 1.77 -11.20 5.45
N ILE A 106 2.34 -10.76 6.57
CA ILE A 106 1.72 -9.75 7.45
C ILE A 106 1.45 -8.46 6.67
N PHE A 107 2.45 -7.93 5.96
CA PHE A 107 2.28 -6.71 5.18
C PHE A 107 1.32 -6.89 4.00
N ALA A 108 1.34 -8.04 3.32
CA ALA A 108 0.40 -8.34 2.24
C ALA A 108 -1.06 -8.32 2.72
N VAL A 109 -1.33 -8.92 3.88
CA VAL A 109 -2.66 -8.92 4.51
C VAL A 109 -3.07 -7.52 4.92
N LEU A 110 -2.18 -6.75 5.55
CA LEU A 110 -2.46 -5.35 5.92
C LEU A 110 -2.79 -4.48 4.69
N LEU A 111 -2.01 -4.61 3.61
CA LEU A 111 -2.26 -3.90 2.35
C LEU A 111 -3.56 -4.34 1.69
N LEU A 112 -3.91 -5.63 1.76
CA LEU A 112 -5.19 -6.13 1.24
C LEU A 112 -6.37 -5.51 1.98
N ILE A 113 -6.32 -5.49 3.32
CA ILE A 113 -7.37 -4.86 4.14
C ILE A 113 -7.50 -3.37 3.80
N LEU A 114 -6.37 -2.65 3.71
CA LEU A 114 -6.36 -1.25 3.28
C LEU A 114 -6.98 -1.09 1.88
N GLY A 115 -6.62 -1.94 0.92
CA GLY A 115 -7.18 -1.91 -0.42
C GLY A 115 -8.69 -2.10 -0.44
N VAL A 116 -9.22 -3.03 0.35
CA VAL A 116 -10.67 -3.25 0.49
C VAL A 116 -11.35 -2.02 1.09
N LEU A 117 -10.79 -1.44 2.16
CA LEU A 117 -11.34 -0.22 2.78
C LEU A 117 -11.38 0.96 1.80
N VAL A 118 -10.30 1.15 1.03
CA VAL A 118 -10.21 2.18 -0.02
C VAL A 118 -11.24 1.94 -1.12
N ALA A 119 -11.38 0.70 -1.60
CA ALA A 119 -12.35 0.36 -2.63
C ALA A 119 -13.78 0.66 -2.16
N ILE A 120 -14.14 0.27 -0.94
CA ILE A 120 -15.46 0.56 -0.35
C ILE A 120 -15.67 2.07 -0.24
N GLN A 121 -14.70 2.82 0.28
CA GLN A 121 -14.80 4.28 0.40
C GLN A 121 -14.92 4.95 -0.96
N GLY A 122 -14.13 4.51 -1.94
CA GLY A 122 -14.16 5.03 -3.30
C GLY A 122 -15.50 4.78 -3.98
N ILE A 123 -16.00 3.54 -3.94
CA ILE A 123 -17.29 3.18 -4.53
C ILE A 123 -18.43 3.92 -3.82
N LYS A 124 -18.45 3.97 -2.48
CA LYS A 124 -19.47 4.73 -1.74
C LYS A 124 -19.49 6.20 -2.15
N LYS A 125 -18.33 6.84 -2.22
CA LYS A 125 -18.22 8.27 -2.58
C LYS A 125 -18.52 8.54 -4.05
N LEU A 126 -18.22 7.58 -4.93
CA LEU A 126 -18.59 7.62 -6.34
C LEU A 126 -20.08 7.34 -6.57
N LEU A 127 -20.77 6.61 -5.69
CA LEU A 127 -22.21 6.32 -5.81
C LEU A 127 -23.07 7.33 -5.05
N GLU A 128 -22.55 7.99 -4.02
CA GLU A 128 -23.21 9.12 -3.36
C GLU A 128 -23.69 10.13 -4.41
N LYS A 129 -24.99 10.42 -4.39
CA LYS A 129 -25.56 11.43 -5.27
C LYS A 129 -24.85 12.76 -4.95
N PRO A 130 -24.49 13.57 -5.95
CA PRO A 130 -24.02 14.91 -5.66
C PRO A 130 -25.17 15.57 -4.89
N GLU A 131 -24.93 15.92 -3.62
CA GLU A 131 -25.81 16.85 -2.94
C GLU A 131 -25.93 18.06 -3.84
N VAL A 132 -27.12 18.22 -4.43
CA VAL A 132 -27.50 19.43 -5.12
C VAL A 132 -27.54 20.45 -4.00
N LYS A 133 -26.44 21.19 -3.80
CA LYS A 133 -26.51 22.46 -3.09
C LYS A 133 -27.50 23.31 -3.88
N LYS A 134 -28.75 23.33 -3.41
CA LYS A 134 -29.68 24.40 -3.70
C LYS A 134 -29.12 25.62 -2.99
N GLN A 135 -28.62 26.54 -3.81
CA GLN A 135 -28.29 27.93 -3.52
C GLN A 135 -26.98 28.17 -2.76
#